data_AF-A0A1S3DRF9-F1
#
_entry.id   AF-A0A1S3DRF9-F1
#
_cell.length_a   1.000
_cell.length_b   1.000
_cell.length_c   1.000
_cell.angle_alpha   90.00
_cell.angle_beta   90.00
_cell.angle_gamma   90.00
#
_symmetry.space_group_name_H-M   'P 1'
#
loop_
_entity.id
_entity.type
_entity.pdbx_description
1 polymer ?
#
loop_
_entity_poly.entity_id
_entity_poly.type
_entity_poly.pdbx_seq_one_letter_code
_entity_poly.pdbx_strand_id
1 'polypeptide(L)'
;MEAQVEKESRMLQLHSVSHNYSHDSAIDTDLQEWDTEVLDMNLTNLSPNEALGLELVGGRDDPFYPNDSSIYVSNIVKGSVTDGKLK
;
A
#
# COMPACT_ATOMS: atom_id res chain seq x y z
N MET A 1 35.33 50.97 -16.94
CA MET A 1 35.81 49.65 -17.39
C MET A 1 35.73 48.62 -16.25
N GLU A 2 36.00 48.99 -14.99
CA GLU A 2 35.89 48.09 -13.82
C GLU A 2 34.46 47.66 -13.46
N ALA A 3 33.45 48.53 -13.60
CA ALA A 3 32.06 48.21 -13.27
C ALA A 3 31.42 47.13 -14.16
N GLN A 4 31.91 46.95 -15.40
CA GLN A 4 31.45 45.87 -16.28
C GLN A 4 32.02 44.52 -15.82
N VAL A 5 33.31 44.50 -15.47
CA VAL A 5 34.01 43.28 -15.01
C VAL A 5 33.39 42.78 -13.70
N GLU A 6 32.99 43.66 -12.79
CA GLU A 6 32.32 43.28 -11.55
C GLU A 6 30.91 42.70 -11.79
N LYS A 7 30.16 43.27 -12.75
CA LYS A 7 28.84 42.75 -13.15
C LYS A 7 28.94 41.37 -13.78
N GLU A 8 29.95 41.14 -14.61
CA GLU A 8 30.24 39.84 -15.24
C GLU A 8 30.69 38.80 -14.19
N SER A 9 31.51 39.22 -13.21
CA SER A 9 31.96 38.36 -12.11
C SER A 9 30.81 37.90 -11.21
N ARG A 10 29.88 38.83 -10.90
CA ARG A 10 28.69 38.56 -10.09
C ARG A 10 27.68 37.68 -10.83
N MET A 11 27.62 37.82 -12.16
CA MET A 11 26.81 36.96 -13.03
C MET A 11 27.39 35.55 -13.11
N LEU A 12 28.71 35.39 -13.25
CA LEU A 12 29.38 34.08 -13.25
C LEU A 12 29.23 33.33 -11.90
N GLN A 13 29.22 34.06 -10.79
CA GLN A 13 29.01 33.48 -9.46
C GLN A 13 27.56 33.02 -9.20
N LEU A 14 26.56 33.63 -9.86
CA LEU A 14 25.17 33.16 -9.83
C LEU A 14 24.96 31.87 -10.65
N HIS A 15 25.80 31.62 -11.66
CA HIS A 15 25.73 30.40 -12.47
C HIS A 15 26.38 29.17 -11.81
N SER A 16 27.15 29.32 -10.72
CA SER A 16 27.79 28.21 -10.03
C SER A 16 26.99 27.63 -8.84
N VAL A 17 25.81 28.18 -8.52
CA VAL A 17 25.00 27.77 -7.35
C VAL A 17 23.57 27.35 -7.75
N SER A 18 23.37 26.76 -8.93
CA SER A 18 22.02 26.32 -9.36
C SER A 18 21.86 24.81 -9.53
N HIS A 19 22.90 23.99 -9.34
CA HIS A 19 22.77 22.54 -9.59
C HIS A 19 23.43 21.68 -8.52
N ASN A 20 23.46 22.17 -7.28
CA ASN A 20 23.51 21.29 -6.13
C ASN A 20 22.07 20.96 -5.74
N TYR A 21 21.79 19.69 -5.48
CA TYR A 21 20.50 19.11 -5.08
C TYR A 21 19.50 18.73 -6.18
N SER A 22 19.93 17.90 -7.13
CA SER A 22 19.06 16.82 -7.62
C SER A 22 19.38 15.56 -6.81
N HIS A 23 19.08 15.59 -5.51
CA HIS A 23 18.93 14.36 -4.72
C HIS A 23 17.58 13.76 -5.12
N ASP A 24 17.50 13.26 -6.36
CA ASP A 24 16.39 12.45 -6.84
C ASP A 24 16.54 11.07 -6.18
N SER A 25 16.16 10.98 -4.92
CA SER A 25 16.16 9.73 -4.14
C SER A 25 14.81 9.49 -3.50
N ALA A 26 13.73 9.96 -4.14
CA ALA A 26 12.36 9.78 -3.65
C ALA A 26 11.62 8.64 -4.37
N ILE A 27 12.35 7.70 -5.00
CA ILE A 27 11.77 6.42 -5.46
C ILE A 27 12.40 5.31 -4.64
N ASP A 28 12.24 5.40 -3.34
CA ASP A 28 12.06 4.21 -2.53
C ASP A 28 10.78 4.46 -1.73
N THR A 29 9.68 4.64 -2.47
CA THR A 29 8.38 4.24 -1.95
C THR A 29 8.50 2.74 -1.83
N ASP A 30 8.93 2.29 -0.66
CA ASP A 30 8.62 1.01 -0.07
C ASP A 30 7.42 0.36 -0.78
N LEU A 31 7.72 -0.42 -1.82
CA LEU A 31 6.77 -1.32 -2.44
C LEU A 31 6.46 -2.31 -1.33
N GLN A 32 5.38 -2.04 -0.59
CA GLN A 32 4.89 -2.94 0.41
C GLN A 32 4.51 -4.22 -0.32
N GLU A 33 5.41 -5.20 -0.30
CA GLU A 33 5.14 -6.52 -0.87
C GLU A 33 3.98 -7.11 -0.09
N TRP A 34 2.86 -7.32 -0.78
CA TRP A 34 1.74 -8.05 -0.23
C TRP A 34 2.14 -9.52 -0.08
N ASP A 35 2.01 -10.05 1.13
CA ASP A 35 2.16 -11.48 1.39
C ASP A 35 0.87 -12.22 1.03
N THR A 36 0.99 -13.45 0.52
CA THR A 36 -0.16 -14.29 0.18
C THR A 36 0.00 -15.66 0.83
N GLU A 37 -0.93 -16.02 1.70
CA GLU A 37 -0.97 -17.33 2.37
C GLU A 37 -2.15 -18.16 1.88
N VAL A 38 -1.94 -19.46 1.70
CA VAL A 38 -3.01 -20.42 1.42
C VAL A 38 -3.40 -21.13 2.72
N LEU A 39 -4.64 -20.96 3.15
CA LEU A 39 -5.19 -21.60 4.34
C LEU A 39 -6.15 -22.72 3.95
N ASP A 40 -5.82 -23.95 4.34
CA ASP A 40 -6.72 -25.10 4.21
C ASP A 40 -7.68 -25.16 5.39
N MET A 41 -8.98 -25.11 5.11
CA MET A 41 -10.03 -25.15 6.11
C MET A 41 -10.99 -26.31 5.83
N ASN A 42 -11.06 -27.25 6.77
CA ASN A 42 -11.95 -28.40 6.65
C ASN A 42 -13.40 -28.00 7.01
N LEU A 43 -14.29 -28.02 6.02
CA LEU A 43 -15.71 -27.66 6.18
C LEU A 43 -16.61 -28.86 6.54
N THR A 44 -16.09 -30.09 6.44
CA THR A 44 -16.89 -31.32 6.57
C THR A 44 -17.38 -31.62 7.98
N ASN A 45 -16.71 -31.08 9.02
CA ASN A 45 -17.07 -31.33 10.42
C ASN A 45 -17.82 -30.16 11.08
N LEU A 46 -18.18 -29.12 10.32
CA LEU A 46 -18.95 -28.01 10.86
C LEU A 46 -20.36 -28.51 11.17
N SER A 47 -20.78 -28.38 12.43
CA SER A 47 -22.17 -28.66 12.75
C SER A 47 -23.08 -27.68 11.97
N PRO A 48 -24.34 -28.02 11.67
CA PRO A 48 -25.27 -27.12 10.99
C PRO A 48 -25.44 -25.75 11.69
N ASN A 49 -25.12 -25.67 12.98
CA ASN A 49 -25.19 -24.46 13.79
C ASN A 49 -23.82 -23.81 14.02
N GLU A 50 -22.73 -24.43 13.56
CA GLU A 50 -21.38 -23.94 13.71
C GLU A 50 -20.96 -23.25 12.42
N ALA A 51 -21.13 -21.92 12.41
CA ALA A 51 -20.63 -21.10 11.32
C ALA A 51 -19.10 -21.05 11.35
N LEU A 52 -18.49 -20.85 10.18
CA LEU A 52 -17.05 -20.60 10.06
C LEU A 52 -16.56 -19.40 10.88
N GLY A 53 -17.46 -18.49 11.23
CA GLY A 53 -17.14 -17.26 11.93
C GLY A 53 -16.49 -16.21 11.04
N LEU A 54 -16.61 -16.31 9.72
CA LEU A 54 -16.20 -15.29 8.77
C LEU A 54 -17.41 -14.49 8.32
N GLU A 55 -17.28 -13.16 8.31
CA GLU A 55 -18.20 -12.27 7.63
C GLU A 55 -17.57 -11.81 6.32
N LEU A 56 -18.26 -12.02 5.20
CA LEU A 56 -17.77 -11.73 3.86
C LEU A 56 -18.52 -10.54 3.26
N VAL A 57 -17.78 -9.66 2.58
CA VAL A 57 -18.30 -8.50 1.85
C VAL A 57 -17.67 -8.42 0.46
N GLY A 58 -18.28 -7.65 -0.44
CA GLY A 58 -17.79 -7.48 -1.80
C GLY A 58 -18.34 -8.52 -2.78
N GLY A 59 -17.58 -8.75 -3.84
CA GLY A 59 -18.01 -9.55 -4.98
C GLY A 59 -18.52 -8.70 -6.14
N ARG A 60 -18.80 -9.37 -7.25
CA ARG A 60 -19.12 -8.70 -8.53
C ARG A 60 -20.45 -7.93 -8.50
N ASP A 61 -21.42 -8.45 -7.75
CA ASP A 61 -22.78 -7.90 -7.74
C ASP A 61 -22.95 -6.78 -6.69
N ASP A 62 -22.14 -6.79 -5.62
CA ASP A 62 -22.07 -5.73 -4.59
C ASP A 62 -20.60 -5.41 -4.21
N PRO A 63 -19.86 -4.68 -5.06
CA PRO A 63 -18.45 -4.37 -4.84
C PRO A 63 -18.20 -3.56 -3.55
N PHE A 64 -17.24 -4.00 -2.72
CA PHE A 64 -16.86 -3.28 -1.49
C PHE A 64 -15.96 -2.06 -1.79
N TYR A 65 -15.10 -2.17 -2.81
CA TYR A 65 -14.32 -1.05 -3.33
C TYR A 65 -14.69 -0.77 -4.80
N PRO A 66 -14.64 0.50 -5.26
CA PRO A 66 -14.96 0.84 -6.64
C PRO A 66 -14.05 0.12 -7.64
N ASN A 67 -14.64 -0.52 -8.64
CA ASN A 67 -13.95 -1.30 -9.68
C ASN A 67 -13.18 -2.53 -9.17
N ASP A 68 -13.46 -3.02 -7.96
CA ASP A 68 -12.88 -4.26 -7.44
C ASP A 68 -13.99 -5.29 -7.16
N SER A 69 -13.90 -6.45 -7.82
CA SER A 69 -14.87 -7.57 -7.64
C SER A 69 -14.39 -8.63 -6.66
N SER A 70 -13.35 -8.34 -5.88
CA SER A 70 -12.82 -9.24 -4.86
C SER A 70 -13.80 -9.42 -3.69
N ILE A 71 -13.66 -10.55 -3.00
CA ILE A 71 -14.38 -10.85 -1.76
C ILE A 71 -13.42 -10.59 -0.60
N TYR A 72 -13.89 -9.89 0.43
CA TYR A 72 -13.11 -9.54 1.60
C TYR A 72 -13.73 -10.13 2.86
N VAL A 73 -12.89 -10.41 3.84
CA VAL A 73 -13.33 -10.71 5.21
C VAL A 73 -13.48 -9.38 5.94
N SER A 74 -14.71 -9.01 6.32
CA SER A 74 -14.98 -7.78 7.09
C SER A 74 -14.83 -8.01 8.59
N ASN A 75 -15.06 -9.23 9.06
CA ASN A 75 -15.02 -9.57 10.47
C ASN A 75 -14.74 -11.07 10.70
N ILE A 76 -14.09 -11.37 11.83
CA ILE A 76 -13.85 -12.73 12.32
C ILE A 76 -14.48 -12.84 13.72
N VAL A 77 -15.38 -13.81 13.88
CA VAL A 77 -16.04 -14.08 15.16
C VAL A 77 -15.04 -14.70 16.12
N LYS A 78 -14.82 -14.05 17.26
CA LYS A 78 -13.92 -14.53 18.31
C LYS A 78 -14.33 -15.91 18.81
N GLY A 79 -13.36 -16.81 18.98
CA GLY A 79 -13.59 -18.19 19.42
C GLY A 79 -14.23 -19.10 18.36
N SER A 80 -14.39 -18.63 17.12
CA SER A 80 -14.81 -19.47 15.99
C SER A 80 -13.64 -20.30 15.45
N VAL A 81 -13.95 -21.14 14.46
CA VAL A 81 -12.95 -21.99 13.79
C VAL A 81 -11.87 -21.17 13.06
N THR A 82 -12.21 -19.95 12.63
CA THR A 82 -11.32 -19.07 11.87
C THR A 82 -10.59 -18.04 12.73
N ASP A 83 -10.91 -17.97 14.03
CA ASP A 83 -10.25 -17.08 14.99
C ASP A 83 -8.73 -17.39 15.06
N GLY A 84 -7.91 -16.39 14.79
CA GLY A 84 -6.44 -16.51 14.77
C GLY A 84 -5.85 -17.33 13.62
N LYS A 85 -6.64 -17.67 12.59
CA LYS A 85 -6.16 -18.36 11.39
C LYS A 85 -5.64 -17.42 10.30
N LEU A 86 -6.25 -16.25 10.18
CA LEU A 86 -5.84 -15.18 9.27
C LEU A 86 -4.83 -14.27 9.99
N LYS A 87 -3.69 -14.00 9.36
CA LYS A 87 -2.60 -13.17 9.89
C LYS A 87 -2.63 -11.75 9.36
#